data_AF-A0A5K1DUB9-F1
#
_entry.id   AF-A0A5K1DUB9-F1
#
_cell.length_a   1.000
_cell.length_b   1.000
_cell.length_c   1.000
_cell.angle_alpha   90.00
_cell.angle_beta   90.00
_cell.angle_gamma   90.00
#
_symmetry.space_group_name_H-M   'P 1'
#
loop_
_entity.id
_entity.type
_entity.pdbx_description
1 polymer ?
#
loop_
_entity_poly.entity_id
_entity_poly.type
_entity_poly.pdbx_seq_one_letter_code
_entity_poly.pdbx_strand_id
1 'polypeptide(L)'
;MEHYACMVDLLSRAGSLNEARTFIERTPIQADAKVWMFLSSACRVYNHVQLGEHAMQKIKDLKPAMDGHLVQLLNLHIKRQDC
;
A
#
# COMPACT_ATOMS: atom_id res chain seq x y z
N MET A 1 -9.26 -7.26 9.71
CA MET A 1 -8.24 -6.72 8.78
C MET A 1 -8.48 -7.13 7.34
N GLU A 2 -8.95 -8.36 7.05
CA GLU A 2 -9.08 -8.88 5.68
C GLU A 2 -10.01 -8.07 4.76
N HIS A 3 -11.10 -7.50 5.26
CA HIS A 3 -12.04 -6.74 4.43
C HIS A 3 -11.48 -5.41 3.88
N TYR A 4 -10.54 -4.77 4.58
CA TYR A 4 -9.96 -3.50 4.14
C TYR A 4 -8.93 -3.67 3.03
N ALA A 5 -8.10 -4.71 3.14
CA ALA A 5 -7.12 -5.04 2.12
C ALA A 5 -7.80 -5.42 0.80
N CYS A 6 -8.90 -6.19 0.84
CA CYS A 6 -9.68 -6.53 -0.36
C CYS A 6 -10.28 -5.30 -1.04
N MET A 7 -10.81 -4.34 -0.27
CA MET A 7 -11.40 -3.12 -0.84
C MET A 7 -10.32 -2.25 -1.49
N VAL A 8 -9.16 -2.11 -0.84
CA VAL A 8 -8.04 -1.34 -1.40
C VAL A 8 -7.46 -2.01 -2.64
N ASP A 9 -7.31 -3.34 -2.65
CA ASP A 9 -6.89 -4.09 -3.85
C ASP A 9 -7.87 -3.88 -5.00
N LEU A 10 -9.18 -3.99 -4.75
CA LEU A 10 -10.22 -3.80 -5.76
C LEU A 10 -10.16 -2.38 -6.37
N LEU A 11 -10.13 -1.35 -5.52
CA LEU A 11 -10.07 0.05 -5.97
C LEU A 11 -8.75 0.35 -6.70
N SER A 12 -7.65 -0.21 -6.21
CA SER A 12 -6.32 -0.06 -6.81
C SER A 12 -6.25 -0.67 -8.20
N ARG A 13 -6.79 -1.89 -8.39
CA ARG A 13 -6.85 -2.58 -9.68
C ARG A 13 -7.87 -1.98 -10.65
N ALA A 14 -8.85 -1.23 -10.15
CA ALA A 14 -9.78 -0.46 -10.96
C ALA A 14 -9.20 0.88 -11.43
N GLY A 15 -8.03 1.30 -10.93
CA GLY A 15 -7.45 2.62 -11.20
C GLY A 15 -8.08 3.75 -10.38
N SER A 16 -9.00 3.43 -9.46
CA SER A 16 -9.65 4.38 -8.55
C SER A 16 -8.74 4.73 -7.37
N LEU A 17 -7.54 5.24 -7.65
CA LEU A 17 -6.49 5.44 -6.65
C LEU A 17 -6.85 6.48 -5.59
N ASN A 18 -7.58 7.53 -5.95
CA ASN A 18 -8.04 8.54 -4.99
C ASN A 18 -9.13 7.99 -4.06
N GLU A 19 -10.00 7.10 -4.54
CA GLU A 19 -10.98 6.41 -3.70
C GLU A 19 -10.28 5.41 -2.77
N ALA A 20 -9.29 4.67 -3.28
CA ALA A 20 -8.47 3.79 -2.46
C ALA A 20 -7.78 4.56 -1.32
N ARG A 21 -7.17 5.71 -1.62
CA ARG A 21 -6.58 6.61 -0.61
C ARG A 21 -7.62 7.09 0.41
N THR A 22 -8.75 7.60 -0.08
CA THR A 22 -9.81 8.12 0.79
C THR A 22 -10.35 7.04 1.72
N PHE A 23 -10.48 5.81 1.23
CA PHE A 23 -10.89 4.67 2.02
C PHE A 23 -9.90 4.37 3.15
N ILE A 24 -8.60 4.34 2.83
CA ILE A 24 -7.51 4.13 3.81
C ILE A 24 -7.49 5.24 4.87
N GLU A 25 -7.69 6.48 4.48
CA GLU A 25 -7.68 7.63 5.40
C GLU A 25 -8.95 7.71 6.27
N ARG A 26 -10.09 7.19 5.77
CA ARG A 26 -11.36 7.16 6.51
C ARG A 26 -11.52 5.96 7.42
N THR A 27 -10.70 4.92 7.25
CA THR A 27 -10.79 3.77 8.14
C THR A 27 -10.43 4.16 9.58
N PRO A 28 -11.27 3.84 10.58
CA PRO A 28 -11.02 4.20 11.98
C PRO A 28 -9.86 3.42 12.60
N ILE A 29 -9.39 2.38 11.90
CA ILE A 29 -8.25 1.56 12.29
C ILE A 29 -7.08 2.00 11.43
N GLN A 30 -5.94 2.27 12.06
CA GLN A 30 -4.71 2.62 11.36
C GLN A 30 -4.35 1.53 10.36
N ALA A 31 -4.30 1.91 9.07
CA ALA A 31 -3.92 1.01 8.01
C ALA A 31 -2.47 0.55 8.20
N ASP A 32 -2.25 -0.75 8.02
CA ASP A 32 -0.91 -1.34 8.09
C ASP A 32 -0.08 -0.97 6.86
N ALA A 33 1.22 -1.22 6.92
CA ALA A 33 2.10 -0.93 5.79
C ALA A 33 1.76 -1.77 4.54
N LYS A 34 1.07 -2.91 4.68
CA LYS A 34 0.67 -3.72 3.52
C LYS A 34 -0.36 -2.99 2.67
N VAL A 35 -1.35 -2.37 3.30
CA VAL A 35 -2.37 -1.58 2.60
C VAL A 35 -1.75 -0.43 1.80
N TRP A 36 -0.78 0.29 2.38
CA TRP A 36 -0.05 1.34 1.68
C TRP A 36 0.87 0.81 0.56
N MET A 37 1.45 -0.39 0.71
CA MET A 37 2.25 -1.04 -0.34
C MET A 37 1.40 -1.45 -1.56
N PHE A 38 0.15 -1.89 -1.35
CA PHE A 38 -0.78 -2.16 -2.45
C PHE A 38 -1.11 -0.89 -3.23
N LEU A 39 -1.43 0.20 -2.51
CA LEU A 39 -1.71 1.49 -3.14
C LEU A 39 -0.49 2.02 -3.92
N SER A 40 0.72 1.94 -3.36
CA SER A 40 1.93 2.43 -4.04
C SER A 40 2.26 1.64 -5.31
N SER A 41 2.08 0.31 -5.28
CA SER A 41 2.25 -0.55 -6.45
C SER A 41 1.28 -0.18 -7.57
N ALA A 42 0.02 0.08 -7.24
CA ALA A 42 -0.97 0.52 -8.22
C ALA A 42 -0.68 1.95 -8.74
N CYS A 43 -0.23 2.87 -7.88
CA CYS A 43 0.20 4.20 -8.32
C CYS A 43 1.32 4.13 -9.38
N ARG A 44 2.24 3.16 -9.28
CA ARG A 44 3.26 2.93 -10.30
C ARG A 44 2.67 2.46 -11.62
N VAL A 45 1.65 1.60 -11.60
CA VAL A 45 0.97 1.10 -12.80
C VAL A 45 0.22 2.21 -13.53
N TYR A 46 -0.44 3.11 -12.80
CA TYR A 46 -1.23 4.21 -13.39
C TYR A 46 -0.45 5.53 -13.50
N ASN A 47 0.89 5.52 -13.35
CA ASN A 47 1.74 6.73 -13.39
C ASN A 47 1.32 7.85 -12.42
N HIS A 48 0.72 7.51 -11.29
CA HIS A 48 0.25 8.47 -10.28
C HIS A 48 1.33 8.77 -9.23
N VAL A 49 2.45 9.37 -9.68
CA VAL A 49 3.71 9.52 -8.91
C VAL A 49 3.50 10.17 -7.53
N GLN A 50 2.80 11.30 -7.46
CA GLN A 50 2.59 12.04 -6.20
C GLN A 50 1.89 11.19 -5.11
N LEU A 51 0.95 10.34 -5.52
CA LEU A 51 0.21 9.49 -4.59
C LEU A 51 1.06 8.28 -4.17
N GLY A 52 1.87 7.76 -5.09
CA GLY A 52 2.88 6.74 -4.79
C GLY A 52 3.89 7.22 -3.74
N GLU A 53 4.39 8.45 -3.90
CA GLU A 53 5.30 9.07 -2.93
C GLU A 53 4.64 9.27 -1.56
N HIS A 54 3.39 9.74 -1.53
CA HIS A 54 2.62 9.86 -0.30
C HIS A 54 2.47 8.51 0.42
N ALA A 55 2.11 7.45 -0.30
CA ALA A 55 1.99 6.10 0.25
C ALA A 55 3.33 5.59 0.80
N MET A 56 4.44 5.85 0.10
CA MET A 56 5.78 5.49 0.57
C MET A 56 6.19 6.26 1.83
N GLN A 57 5.81 7.53 1.95
CA GLN A 57 6.04 8.30 3.17
C GLN A 57 5.29 7.68 4.36
N LYS A 58 4.01 7.31 4.18
CA LYS A 58 3.24 6.61 5.21
C LYS A 58 3.87 5.29 5.64
N ILE A 59 4.40 4.50 4.70
CA ILE A 59 5.13 3.26 5.02
C ILE A 59 6.36 3.55 5.88
N LYS A 60 7.10 4.63 5.59
CA LYS A 60 8.26 5.04 6.41
C LYS A 60 7.84 5.48 7.80
N ASP A 61 6.76 6.25 7.92
CA ASP A 61 6.25 6.73 9.21
C ASP A 61 5.72 5.57 10.08
N LEU A 62 5.26 4.48 9.47
CA LEU A 62 4.84 3.24 10.15
C LEU A 62 6.03 2.36 10.59
N LYS A 63 7.17 2.44 9.89
CA LYS A 63 8.35 1.60 10.12
C LYS A 63 9.04 1.74 11.49
N PRO A 64 9.11 2.91 12.18
CA PRO A 64 9.69 2.96 13.52
C PRO A 64 8.90 2.13 14.56
N ALA A 65 7.69 1.64 14.24
CA ALA A 65 6.89 0.78 15.12
C ALA A 65 6.89 -0.71 14.74
N MET A 66 7.48 -1.11 13.61
CA MET A 66 7.42 -2.50 13.10
C MET A 66 8.79 -2.99 12.62
N ASP A 67 9.74 -3.12 13.54
CA ASP A 67 10.98 -3.84 13.27
C ASP A 67 10.70 -5.35 13.21
N GLY A 68 10.98 -5.98 12.06
CA GLY A 68 10.95 -7.44 11.87
C GLY A 68 9.99 -7.93 10.78
N HIS A 69 8.68 -7.68 10.90
CA HIS A 69 7.69 -8.41 10.09
C HIS A 69 7.54 -7.94 8.64
N LEU A 70 7.84 -6.67 8.35
CA LEU A 70 7.67 -6.08 7.02
C LEU A 70 8.84 -6.34 6.06
N VAL A 71 10.05 -6.57 6.57
CA VAL A 71 11.23 -6.90 5.75
C VAL A 71 11.02 -8.22 5.01
N GLN A 72 10.37 -9.19 5.64
CA GLN A 72 10.10 -10.50 5.05
C GLN A 72 9.08 -10.43 3.89
N LEU A 73 8.09 -9.53 3.99
CA LEU A 73 7.08 -9.31 2.93
C LEU A 73 7.63 -8.48 1.77
N LEU A 74 8.45 -7.47 2.05
CA LEU A 74 9.16 -6.71 1.01
C LEU A 74 10.10 -7.62 0.22
N ASN A 75 10.81 -8.55 0.87
CA ASN A 75 11.65 -9.52 0.18
C ASN A 75 10.87 -10.49 -0.74
N LEU A 76 9.62 -10.83 -0.39
CA LEU A 76 8.74 -11.62 -1.27
C LEU A 76 8.23 -10.83 -2.48
N HIS A 77 7.99 -9.53 -2.32
CA HIS A 77 7.56 -8.65 -3.43
C HIS A 77 8.72 -8.29 -4.36
N ILE A 78 9.95 -8.16 -3.84
CA ILE A 78 11.16 -7.88 -4.64
C ILE A 78 11.58 -9.13 -5.45
N LYS A 79 11.31 -10.34 -4.97
CA LYS A 79 11.67 -11.60 -5.67
C LYS A 79 10.79 -11.98 -6.86
N ARG A 80 9.77 -11.20 -7.24
CA ARG A 80 8.94 -11.47 -8.44
C ARG A 80 9.32 -10.63 -9.67
N GLN A 81 10.58 -10.21 -9.78
CA GLN A 81 11.09 -9.54 -10.99
C GLN A 81 12.23 -10.28 -11.71
N ASP A 82 12.48 -11.56 -11.41
CA ASP A 82 13.36 -12.41 -12.23
C ASP A 82 12.60 -13.65 -12.74
N CYS A 83 11.80 -13.46 -13.78
CA CYS A 83 11.49 -14.41 -14.87
C CYS A 83 10.70 -13.67 -15.96
#